data_AF-A0A109UUY4-F1
#
_entry.id   AF-A0A109UUY4-F1
#
_cell.length_a   1.000
_cell.length_b   1.000
_cell.length_c   1.000
_cell.angle_alpha   90.00
_cell.angle_beta   90.00
_cell.angle_gamma   90.00
#
_symmetry.space_group_name_H-M   'P 1'
#
loop_
_entity.id
_entity.type
_entity.pdbx_description
1 polymer ?
#
loop_
_entity_poly.entity_id
_entity_poly.type
_entity_poly.pdbx_seq_one_letter_code
_entity_poly.pdbx_strand_id
1 'polypeptide(L)' 'MEQTILEMQQNLVDGLFIAFASIDEECYYSLTKSDELKFLDDKTVVIRRKSGRHSIINLNWIVDISIRRGLI' A
#
# COMPACT_ATOMS: atom_id res chain seq x y z
N MET A 1 3.10 -12.51 2.36
CA MET A 1 2.40 -11.24 2.04
C MET A 1 3.31 -10.05 2.21
N GLU A 2 3.98 -9.88 3.36
CA GLU A 2 5.00 -8.82 3.58
C GLU A 2 6.06 -8.78 2.47
N GLN A 3 6.76 -9.88 2.24
CA GLN A 3 7.79 -9.96 1.20
C GLN A 3 7.24 -9.59 -0.19
N THR A 4 6.03 -10.04 -0.51
CA THR A 4 5.35 -9.71 -1.78
C THR A 4 5.12 -8.21 -1.93
N ILE A 5 4.62 -7.53 -0.89
CA ILE A 5 4.38 -6.08 -0.93
C ILE A 5 5.71 -5.32 -1.06
N LEU A 6 6.75 -5.75 -0.35
CA LEU A 6 8.10 -5.16 -0.44
C LEU A 6 8.69 -5.33 -1.84
N GLU A 7 8.62 -6.53 -2.42
CA GLU A 7 9.07 -6.81 -3.79
C GLU A 7 8.28 -5.99 -4.81
N MET A 8 6.96 -5.88 -4.66
CA MET A 8 6.14 -5.03 -5.51
C MET A 8 6.59 -3.56 -5.40
N GLN A 9 6.87 -3.06 -4.19
CA GLN A 9 7.25 -1.66 -3.98
C GLN A 9 8.62 -1.34 -4.56
N GLN A 10 9.60 -2.23 -4.38
CA GLN A 10 10.96 -2.06 -4.93
C GLN A 10 10.94 -2.00 -6.47
N ASN A 11 10.06 -2.76 -7.09
CA ASN A 11 9.88 -2.83 -8.53
C ASN A 11 8.90 -1.78 -9.10
N LEU A 12 8.28 -0.93 -8.26
CA LEU A 12 7.44 0.16 -8.75
C LEU A 12 8.26 1.12 -9.64
N VAL A 13 7.64 1.56 -10.72
CA VAL A 13 8.13 2.65 -11.56
C VAL A 13 7.29 3.92 -11.32
N ASP A 14 7.83 5.07 -11.71
CA ASP A 14 7.17 6.35 -11.50
C ASP A 14 5.78 6.41 -12.17
N GLY A 15 4.81 7.00 -11.47
CA GLY A 15 3.42 7.07 -11.91
C GLY A 15 2.58 5.81 -11.62
N LEU A 16 3.19 4.75 -11.06
CA LEU A 16 2.48 3.58 -10.54
C LEU A 16 2.42 3.60 -9.01
N PHE A 17 1.39 2.95 -8.47
CA PHE A 17 1.23 2.70 -7.05
C PHE A 17 0.62 1.32 -6.80
N ILE A 18 0.88 0.76 -5.62
CA ILE A 18 0.19 -0.44 -5.13
C ILE A 18 -1.11 0.01 -4.50
N ALA A 19 -2.22 -0.58 -4.95
CA ALA A 19 -3.56 -0.37 -4.44
C ALA A 19 -3.96 -1.55 -3.55
N PHE A 20 -4.46 -1.26 -2.36
CA PHE A 20 -5.10 -2.23 -1.47
C PHE A 20 -6.60 -1.99 -1.52
N ALA A 21 -7.37 -2.98 -2.01
CA ALA A 21 -8.82 -2.90 -2.09
C ALA A 21 -9.47 -3.73 -0.96
N SER A 22 -10.45 -3.13 -0.29
CA SER A 22 -11.26 -3.77 0.76
C SER A 22 -12.66 -4.10 0.26
N ILE A 23 -13.30 -5.12 0.84
CA ILE A 23 -14.67 -5.56 0.50
C ILE A 23 -15.73 -4.54 0.93
N ASP A 24 -15.47 -3.75 1.96
CA ASP A 24 -16.47 -2.91 2.64
C ASP A 24 -16.64 -1.48 2.06
N GLU A 25 -16.03 -1.15 0.90
CA GLU A 25 -16.14 0.15 0.17
C GLU A 25 -15.80 1.41 1.01
N GLU A 26 -14.70 2.16 0.86
CA GLU A 26 -14.34 3.11 -0.22
C GLU A 26 -12.81 3.38 -0.23
N CYS A 27 -12.06 2.74 0.66
CA CYS A 27 -10.65 3.06 0.88
C CYS A 27 -9.74 2.22 -0.01
N TYR A 28 -9.41 2.76 -1.19
CA TYR A 28 -8.16 2.40 -1.85
C TYR A 28 -7.02 3.04 -1.06
N TYR A 29 -6.33 2.23 -0.27
CA TYR A 29 -5.02 2.68 0.22
C TYR A 29 -4.04 2.58 -0.93
N SER A 30 -3.30 3.65 -1.16
CA SER A 30 -2.26 3.71 -2.16
C SER A 30 -0.89 3.77 -1.49
N LEU A 31 0.02 2.97 -2.01
CA LEU A 31 1.43 2.92 -1.63
C LEU A 31 2.28 3.23 -2.86
N THR A 32 3.04 4.32 -2.79
CA THR A 32 3.98 4.71 -3.84
C THR A 32 5.39 4.20 -3.54
N LYS A 33 6.28 4.26 -4.52
CA LYS A 33 7.70 3.96 -4.33
C LYS A 33 8.38 4.86 -3.29
N SER A 34 7.87 6.09 -3.13
CA SER A 34 8.48 7.10 -2.25
C SER A 34 8.02 7.04 -0.80
N ASP A 35 7.00 6.24 -0.50
CA ASP A 35 6.47 6.06 0.84
C ASP A 35 7.31 5.06 1.64
N GLU A 36 7.40 5.28 2.94
CA GLU A 36 8.02 4.33 3.86
C GLU A 36 7.00 3.30 4.33
N LEU A 37 7.39 2.03 4.28
CA LEU A 37 6.60 0.91 4.80
C LEU A 37 7.14 0.41 6.14
N LYS A 38 6.21 0.17 7.07
CA LYS A 38 6.50 -0.56 8.30
C LYS A 38 5.40 -1.60 8.56
N PHE A 39 5.80 -2.86 8.70
CA PHE A 39 4.94 -3.92 9.18
C PHE A 39 4.97 -3.93 10.71
N LEU A 40 3.81 -3.83 11.36
CA LEU A 40 3.72 -3.93 12.82
C LEU A 40 3.56 -5.38 13.26
N ASP A 41 2.88 -6.17 12.44
CA ASP A 41 2.64 -7.60 12.58
C ASP A 41 2.32 -8.20 11.20
N ASP A 42 1.92 -9.47 11.16
CA ASP A 42 1.56 -10.20 9.93
C ASP A 42 0.31 -9.66 9.23
N LYS A 43 -0.44 -8.76 9.88
CA LYS A 43 -1.77 -8.29 9.48
C LYS A 43 -1.86 -6.77 9.36
N THR A 44 -0.89 -6.02 9.82
CA THR A 44 -0.99 -4.56 9.95
C THR A 44 0.21 -3.87 9.32
N VAL A 45 -0.08 -2.98 8.38
CA VAL A 45 0.92 -2.17 7.67
C VAL A 45 0.70 -0.69 7.96
N VAL A 46 1.79 0.02 8.23
CA VAL A 46 1.82 1.47 8.35
C VAL A 46 2.56 2.04 7.16
N ILE A 47 1.87 2.91 6.42
CA ILE A 47 2.45 3.71 5.34
C ILE A 47 2.75 5.10 5.90
N ARG A 48 4.01 5.50 5.77
CA ARG A 48 4.55 6.81 6.14
C ARG A 48 4.78 7.62 4.88
N ARG A 49 3.99 8.68 4.70
CA ARG A 49 4.14 9.58 3.55
C ARG A 49 5.08 10.72 3.93
N LYS A 50 5.89 11.19 2.97
CA LYS A 50 6.81 12.34 3.17
C LYS A 50 6.13 13.61 3.67
N SER A 51 4.83 13.77 3.41
CA SER A 51 4.02 14.89 3.92
C SER A 51 3.70 14.80 5.43
N GLY A 52 4.22 13.81 6.15
CA GLY A 52 3.95 13.57 7.58
C GLY A 52 2.63 12.85 7.86
N ARG A 53 1.84 12.52 6.83
CA ARG A 53 0.59 11.77 6.98
C ARG A 53 0.89 10.28 7.08
N HIS A 54 0.21 9.62 8.01
CA HIS A 54 0.25 8.17 8.18
C HIS A 54 -1.04 7.53 7.66
N SER A 55 -0.94 6.33 7.11
CA SER A 55 -2.09 5.46 6.83
C SER A 55 -1.81 4.10 7.43
N ILE A 56 -2.79 3.55 8.14
CA ILE A 56 -2.72 2.22 8.76
C ILE A 56 -3.68 1.32 8.01
N ILE A 57 -3.20 0.18 7.56
CA ILE A 57 -3.94 -0.80 6.76
C ILE A 57 -3.97 -2.12 7.54
N ASN A 58 -5.17 -2.63 7.78
CA ASN A 58 -5.36 -4.00 8.26
C ASN A 58 -5.56 -4.93 7.06
N LEU A 59 -4.56 -5.77 6.80
CA LEU A 59 -4.51 -6.71 5.69
C LEU A 59 -5.61 -7.77 5.75
N ASN A 60 -6.21 -8.07 6.91
CA ASN A 60 -7.33 -9.01 6.99
C ASN A 60 -8.58 -8.52 6.27
N TRP A 61 -8.68 -7.21 6.02
CA TRP A 61 -9.81 -6.61 5.31
C TRP A 61 -9.53 -6.43 3.82
N ILE A 62 -8.31 -6.74 3.39
CA ILE A 62 -7.89 -6.56 2.00
C ILE A 62 -8.20 -7.82 1.20
N VAL A 63 -8.89 -7.62 0.08
CA VAL A 63 -9.32 -8.69 -0.83
C VAL A 63 -8.52 -8.73 -2.11
N ASP A 64 -7.93 -7.60 -2.52
CA ASP A 64 -7.05 -7.49 -3.68
C ASP A 64 -5.88 -6.54 -3.41
N ILE A 65 -4.71 -6.91 -3.92
CA ILE A 65 -3.51 -6.06 -3.95
C ILE A 65 -3.01 -6.04 -5.39
N SER A 66 -3.13 -4.88 -6.03
CA SER A 66 -2.81 -4.72 -7.45
C SER A 66 -1.96 -3.47 -7.72
N ILE A 67 -1.14 -3.50 -8.77
CA ILE A 67 -0.44 -2.31 -9.24
C ILE A 67 -1.37 -1.53 -10.16
N ARG A 68 -1.53 -0.24 -9.91
CA ARG A 68 -2.38 0.66 -10.70
C ARG A 68 -1.60 1.90 -11.12
N ARG A 69 -2.02 2.50 -12.23
CA ARG A 69 -1.48 3.76 -12.73
C ARG A 69 -2.31 4.92 -12.18
N GLY A 70 -1.63 5.91 -11.60
CA GLY A 70 -2.28 7.15 -11.17
C GLY A 70 -2.56 8.05 -12.37
N LEU A 71 -3.76 8.59 -12.45
CA LEU A 71 -3.99 9.87 -13.13
C LEU A 71 -3.49 10.94 -12.15
N ILE A 72 -2.31 11.48 -12.41
CA ILE A 72 -1.82 12.71 -11.74
C ILE A 72 -2.57 13.88 -12.37
#